data_AF-A0A6L3NDE6-F1
#
_entry.id   AF-A0A6L3NDE6-F1
#
_cell.length_a   1.000
_cell.length_b   1.000
_cell.length_c   1.000
_cell.angle_alpha   90.00
_cell.angle_beta   90.00
_cell.angle_gamma   90.00
#
_symmetry.space_group_name_H-M   'P 1'
#
loop_
_entity.id
_entity.type
_entity.pdbx_description
1 polymer ?
#
loop_
_entity_poly.entity_id
_entity_poly.type
_entity_poly.pdbx_seq_one_letter_code
_entity_poly.pdbx_strand_id
1 'polypeptide(L)' 'MTYSSQRRTLLLAAATAPLALTVAACASPPAAEQDVSSATSFAALERAAGGRLGVCAIDTASGRQARHR' A
#
# COMPACT_ATOMS: atom_id res chain seq x y z
N MET A 1 -44.28 9.46 20.72
CA MET A 1 -43.03 8.93 20.15
C MET A 1 -42.51 9.97 19.15
N THR A 2 -41.65 10.88 19.58
CA THR A 2 -41.11 11.94 18.70
C THR A 2 -39.94 11.36 17.91
N TYR A 3 -40.19 11.05 16.65
CA TYR A 3 -39.17 10.56 15.73
C TYR A 3 -38.36 11.76 15.20
N SER A 4 -37.10 11.89 15.62
CA SER A 4 -36.21 12.92 15.09
C SER A 4 -35.48 12.38 13.86
N SER A 5 -36.01 12.71 12.67
CA SER A 5 -35.40 12.36 11.38
C SER A 5 -33.95 12.84 11.27
N GLN A 6 -33.62 13.98 11.90
CA GLN A 6 -32.27 14.53 11.92
C GLN A 6 -31.28 13.65 12.70
N ARG A 7 -31.68 13.08 13.85
CA ARG A 7 -30.85 12.11 14.60
C ARG A 7 -30.59 10.85 13.78
N ARG A 8 -31.60 10.35 13.07
CA ARG A 8 -31.46 9.15 12.23
C ARG A 8 -30.48 9.38 11.08
N THR A 9 -30.55 10.54 10.42
CA THR A 9 -29.62 10.89 9.32
C THR A 9 -28.20 11.04 9.83
N LEU A 10 -27.99 11.69 10.98
CA LEU A 10 -26.65 11.83 11.58
C LEU A 10 -26.04 10.48 11.97
N LEU A 11 -26.83 9.57 12.55
CA LEU A 11 -26.37 8.23 12.89
C LEU A 11 -26.01 7.39 11.65
N LEU A 12 -26.81 7.51 10.57
CA LEU A 12 -26.50 6.84 9.31
C LEU A 12 -25.21 7.38 8.67
N ALA A 13 -25.05 8.71 8.62
CA ALA A 13 -23.83 9.32 8.08
C ALA A 13 -22.58 8.90 8.86
N ALA A 14 -22.68 8.86 10.19
CA ALA A 14 -21.60 8.38 11.06
C ALA A 14 -21.28 6.89 10.83
N ALA A 15 -22.29 6.05 10.63
CA ALA A 15 -22.10 4.62 10.35
C ALA A 15 -21.45 4.35 8.98
N THR A 16 -21.72 5.20 7.97
CA THR A 16 -21.15 5.04 6.62
C THR A 16 -19.80 5.72 6.42
N ALA A 17 -19.41 6.64 7.30
CA ALA A 17 -18.14 7.37 7.20
C ALA A 17 -16.89 6.46 7.13
N PRO A 18 -16.78 5.35 7.91
CA PRO A 18 -15.63 4.45 7.81
C PRO A 18 -15.52 3.77 6.44
N LEU A 19 -16.66 3.40 5.84
CA LEU A 19 -16.71 2.74 4.53
C LEU A 19 -16.32 3.69 3.39
N ALA A 20 -16.68 4.97 3.49
CA ALA A 20 -16.25 5.97 2.52
C ALA A 20 -14.73 6.23 2.59
N LEU A 21 -14.14 6.20 3.80
CA LEU A 21 -12.71 6.36 3.99
C LEU A 21 -11.90 5.19 3.41
N THR A 22 -12.36 3.96 3.59
CA THR A 22 -11.65 2.77 3.08
C THR A 22 -11.67 2.72 1.56
N VAL A 23 -12.79 3.06 0.93
CA VAL A 23 -12.89 3.14 -0.54
C VAL A 23 -11.95 4.20 -1.10
N ALA A 24 -11.86 5.37 -0.46
CA ALA A 24 -10.92 6.42 -0.89
C ALA A 24 -9.46 6.00 -0.73
N ALA A 25 -9.12 5.25 0.33
CA ALA A 25 -7.77 4.72 0.52
C ALA A 25 -7.40 3.66 -0.52
N CYS A 26 -8.33 2.79 -0.91
CA CYS A 26 -8.12 1.80 -1.97
C CYS A 26 -8.03 2.42 -3.38
N ALA A 27 -8.67 3.57 -3.60
CA ALA A 27 -8.64 4.30 -4.86
C ALA A 27 -7.46 5.28 -4.97
N SER A 28 -6.74 5.54 -3.87
CA SER A 28 -5.55 6.39 -3.91
C SER A 28 -4.45 5.67 -4.67
N PRO A 29 -3.87 6.28 -5.73
CA PRO A 29 -2.67 5.73 -6.35
C PRO A 29 -1.57 5.62 -5.28
N PRO A 30 -0.75 4.55 -5.31
CA PRO A 30 0.38 4.45 -4.40
C PRO A 30 1.25 5.71 -4.58
N ALA A 31 1.59 6.35 -3.45
CA ALA A 31 2.49 7.49 -3.45
C ALA A 31 3.76 7.09 -4.23
N ALA A 32 4.14 7.95 -5.20
CA ALA A 32 5.18 7.74 -6.21
C ALA A 32 6.20 6.68 -5.77
N GLU A 33 6.14 5.53 -6.46
CA GLU A 33 7.03 4.39 -6.28
C GLU A 33 8.46 4.91 -6.07
N GLN A 34 8.99 4.73 -4.85
CA GLN A 34 10.43 4.83 -4.66
C GLN A 34 11.02 3.78 -5.59
N ASP A 35 11.61 4.26 -6.69
CA ASP A 35 12.23 3.43 -7.70
C ASP A 35 13.14 2.44 -6.96
N VAL A 36 12.81 1.15 -7.05
CA VAL A 36 13.60 0.06 -6.46
C VAL A 36 14.88 -0.12 -7.28
N SER A 37 15.49 0.98 -7.71
CA SER A 37 16.83 1.09 -8.26
C SER A 37 17.83 1.00 -7.10
N SER A 38 17.80 -0.17 -6.46
CA SER A 38 18.71 -0.58 -5.40
C SER A 38 19.65 -1.69 -5.89
N ALA A 39 19.87 -1.78 -7.21
CA ALA A 39 20.85 -2.71 -7.78
C ALA A 39 22.25 -2.51 -7.17
N THR A 40 22.60 -1.25 -6.84
CA THR A 40 23.86 -0.90 -6.17
C THR A 40 23.91 -1.38 -4.70
N SER A 41 22.78 -1.44 -4.00
CA SER A 41 22.75 -1.89 -2.59
C SER A 41 22.86 -3.41 -2.48
N PHE A 42 22.22 -4.17 -3.38
CA PHE A 42 22.28 -5.62 -3.38
C PHE A 42 23.68 -6.15 -3.72
N ALA A 43 24.39 -5.52 -4.67
CA ALA A 43 25.78 -5.87 -4.98
C ALA A 43 26.74 -5.60 -3.81
N ALA A 44 26.48 -4.55 -3.00
CA ALA A 44 27.25 -4.28 -1.80
C ALA A 44 26.97 -5.31 -0.70
N LEU A 45 25.71 -5.72 -0.54
CA LEU A 45 25.29 -6.77 0.40
C LEU A 45 25.88 -8.14 0.03
N GLU A 46 25.87 -8.51 -1.25
CA GLU A 46 26.49 -9.77 -1.71
C GLU A 46 27.98 -9.81 -1.35
N ARG A 47 28.70 -8.70 -1.60
CA ARG A 47 30.12 -8.56 -1.25
C ARG A 47 30.35 -8.63 0.27
N ALA A 48 29.49 -7.99 1.07
CA ALA A 48 29.60 -8.02 2.52
C ALA A 48 29.31 -9.41 3.10
N ALA A 49 28.36 -10.15 2.50
CA ALA A 49 28.02 -11.51 2.90
C ALA A 49 29.04 -12.57 2.44
N GLY A 50 29.92 -12.22 1.49
CA GLY A 50 30.95 -13.13 0.97
C GLY A 50 30.39 -14.31 0.18
N GLY A 51 29.21 -14.15 -0.45
CA GLY A 51 28.45 -15.24 -1.07
C GLY A 51 27.81 -14.89 -2.41
N ARG A 52 26.68 -15.52 -2.71
CA ARG A 52 25.80 -15.21 -3.84
C ARG A 52 24.41 -14.86 -3.31
N LEU A 53 23.82 -13.79 -3.82
CA LEU A 53 22.53 -13.26 -3.35
C LEU A 53 21.54 -13.12 -4.51
N GLY A 54 20.52 -13.98 -4.54
CA GLY A 54 19.36 -13.81 -5.41
C GLY A 54 18.22 -13.09 -4.70
N VAL A 55 17.73 -11.98 -5.25
CA VAL A 55 16.58 -11.22 -4.69
C VAL A 55 15.49 -11.10 -5.75
N CYS A 56 14.24 -11.32 -5.35
CA CYS A 56 13.05 -11.06 -6.15
C CYS A 56 12.02 -10.33 -5.28
N ALA A 57 11.63 -9.13 -5.69
CA ALA A 57 10.52 -8.39 -5.10
C ALA A 57 9.40 -8.29 -6.13
N ILE A 58 8.16 -8.56 -5.69
CA ILE A 58 6.96 -8.51 -6.52
C ILE A 58 6.02 -7.49 -5.91
N ASP A 59 5.66 -6.48 -6.68
CA ASP A 59 4.55 -5.59 -6.33
C ASP A 59 3.23 -6.33 -6.62
N THR A 60 2.46 -6.63 -5.58
CA THR A 60 1.19 -7.36 -5.69
C THR A 60 0.04 -6.50 -6.21
N ALA A 61 0.20 -5.17 -6.25
CA ALA A 61 -0.79 -4.26 -6.80
C ALA A 61 -0.61 -4.09 -8.32
N SER A 62 0.63 -3.92 -8.79
CA SER A 62 0.93 -3.68 -10.21
C SER A 62 1.46 -4.90 -10.97
N GLY A 63 1.88 -5.96 -10.26
CA GLY A 63 2.54 -7.14 -10.84
C GLY A 63 3.99 -6.89 -11.26
N ARG A 64 4.54 -5.69 -11.02
CA ARG A 64 5.93 -5.35 -11.37
C ARG A 64 6.92 -6.14 -10.51
N GLN A 65 8.10 -6.41 -11.08
CA GLN A 65 9.12 -7.20 -10.41
C GLN A 65 10.48 -6.52 -10.46
N ALA A 66 11.16 -6.49 -9.32
CA ALA A 66 12.57 -6.13 -9.21
C ALA A 66 13.38 -7.39 -8.90
N ARG A 67 14.45 -7.65 -9.65
CA ARG A 67 15.28 -8.86 -9.51
C ARG A 67 16.77 -8.54 -9.44
N HIS A 68 17.50 -9.27 -8.60
CA HIS A 68 18.97 -9.25 -8.49
C HIS A 68 19.52 -10.68 -8.56
N ARG A 69 20.65 -10.88 -9.26
CA ARG A 69 21.32 -12.17 -9.48
C ARG A 69 22.83 -12.02 -9.51
#